data_AF-D3BAM5-F1
#
_entry.id   AF-D3BAM5-F1
#
_cell.length_a   1.000
_cell.length_b   1.000
_cell.length_c   1.000
_cell.angle_alpha   90.00
_cell.angle_beta   90.00
_cell.angle_gamma   90.00
#
_symmetry.space_group_name_H-M   'P 1'
#
loop_
_entity.id
_entity.type
_entity.pdbx_description
1 polymer ?
#
loop_
_entity_poly.entity_id
_entity_poly.type
_entity_poly.pdbx_seq_one_letter_code
_entity_poly.pdbx_strand_id
1 'polypeptide(L)'
;MSVVNPKSIALYRTIVRAINTKLPKQAQNYYWAFTREHFAGHKGETDPRDIDLLIEKGYNNLDWIIKKYNATEDAEPYQKKK
;
A
#
# COMPACT_ATOMS: atom_id res chain seq x y z
N MET A 1 18.84 10.28 15.35
CA MET A 1 18.61 9.59 14.06
C MET A 1 17.34 8.77 14.20
N SER A 2 16.29 9.04 13.42
CA SER A 2 15.09 8.18 13.41
C SER A 2 15.48 6.84 12.79
N VAL A 3 15.46 5.78 13.59
CA VAL A 3 15.76 4.42 13.13
C VAL A 3 14.49 3.92 12.44
N VAL A 4 14.51 3.81 11.12
CA VAL A 4 13.37 3.29 10.37
C VAL A 4 13.19 1.81 10.72
N ASN A 5 11.98 1.44 11.13
CA ASN A 5 11.67 0.06 11.53
C ASN A 5 11.87 -0.91 10.35
N PRO A 6 12.64 -2.01 10.50
CA PRO A 6 12.89 -2.95 9.41
C PRO A 6 11.61 -3.60 8.87
N LYS A 7 10.60 -3.82 9.73
CA LYS A 7 9.31 -4.38 9.30
C LYS A 7 8.54 -3.42 8.38
N SER A 8 8.62 -2.11 8.63
CA SER A 8 7.93 -1.11 7.79
C SER A 8 8.56 -1.04 6.38
N ILE A 9 9.89 -1.15 6.29
CA ILE A 9 10.60 -1.28 5.00
C ILE A 9 10.20 -2.55 4.25
N ALA A 10 10.08 -3.69 4.95
CA ALA A 10 9.65 -4.94 4.35
C ALA A 10 8.21 -4.85 3.79
N LEU A 11 7.31 -4.21 4.54
CA LEU A 11 5.95 -3.93 4.08
C LEU A 11 5.96 -3.03 2.82
N TYR A 12 6.69 -1.92 2.83
CA TYR A 12 6.77 -1.01 1.69
C TYR A 12 7.24 -1.74 0.41
N ARG A 13 8.29 -2.56 0.52
CA ARG A 13 8.79 -3.39 -0.59
C ARG A 13 7.73 -4.36 -1.10
N THR A 14 7.00 -5.00 -0.18
CA THR A 14 5.92 -5.94 -0.52
C THR A 14 4.79 -5.25 -1.28
N ILE A 15 4.34 -4.08 -0.80
CA ILE A 15 3.29 -3.30 -1.45
C ILE A 15 3.74 -2.87 -2.86
N VAL A 16 4.93 -2.28 -3.00
CA VAL A 16 5.42 -1.83 -4.31
C VAL A 16 5.56 -2.98 -5.30
N ARG A 17 6.08 -4.14 -4.85
CA ARG A 17 6.17 -5.33 -5.70
C ARG A 17 4.79 -5.79 -6.15
N ALA A 18 3.82 -5.84 -5.23
CA ALA A 18 2.47 -6.26 -5.54
C ALA A 18 1.74 -5.28 -6.47
N ILE A 19 1.90 -3.96 -6.29
CA ILE A 19 1.39 -2.95 -7.21
C ILE A 19 1.93 -3.20 -8.63
N ASN A 20 3.24 -3.43 -8.76
CA ASN A 20 3.86 -3.59 -10.07
C ASN A 20 3.47 -4.89 -10.78
N THR A 21 3.16 -5.95 -10.02
CA THR A 21 2.97 -7.31 -10.55
C THR A 21 1.54 -7.82 -10.55
N LYS A 22 0.67 -7.31 -9.68
CA LYS A 22 -0.70 -7.80 -9.48
C LYS A 22 -1.77 -6.81 -9.87
N LEU A 23 -1.44 -5.53 -10.06
CA LEU A 23 -2.41 -4.51 -10.46
C LEU A 23 -2.31 -4.22 -11.96
N PRO A 24 -3.43 -3.85 -12.62
CA PRO A 24 -3.43 -3.44 -14.00
C PRO A 24 -2.69 -2.10 -14.17
N LYS A 25 -2.06 -1.88 -15.34
CA LYS A 25 -1.12 -0.77 -15.58
C LYS A 25 -1.71 0.60 -15.25
N GLN A 26 -2.98 0.83 -15.58
CA GLN A 26 -3.70 2.07 -15.31
C GLN A 26 -3.86 2.38 -13.81
N ALA A 27 -3.85 1.36 -12.94
CA ALA A 27 -3.99 1.55 -11.49
C ALA A 27 -2.63 1.71 -10.78
N GLN A 28 -1.54 1.25 -11.38
CA GLN A 28 -0.23 1.18 -10.71
C GLN A 28 0.26 2.55 -10.23
N ASN A 29 0.17 3.58 -11.08
CA ASN A 29 0.67 4.92 -10.74
C ASN A 29 -0.07 5.54 -9.53
N TYR A 30 -1.39 5.40 -9.48
CA TYR A 30 -2.20 5.90 -8.36
C TYR A 30 -1.79 5.24 -7.04
N TYR A 31 -1.75 3.91 -7.00
CA TYR A 31 -1.43 3.19 -5.77
C TYR A 31 0.04 3.36 -5.36
N TRP A 32 0.95 3.54 -6.31
CA TRP A 32 2.35 3.83 -6.03
C TRP A 32 2.50 5.20 -5.34
N ALA A 33 1.86 6.24 -5.87
CA ALA A 33 1.87 7.58 -5.27
C ALA A 33 1.24 7.55 -3.87
N PHE A 34 0.08 6.93 -3.73
CA PHE A 34 -0.63 6.78 -2.46
C PHE A 34 0.23 6.08 -1.39
N THR A 35 0.89 4.98 -1.76
CA THR A 35 1.77 4.22 -0.84
C THR A 35 2.95 5.06 -0.37
N ARG A 36 3.57 5.82 -1.28
CA ARG A 36 4.71 6.69 -0.94
C ARG A 36 4.32 7.81 0.00
N GLU A 37 3.19 8.46 -0.25
CA GLU A 37 2.67 9.54 0.58
C GLU A 37 2.38 9.05 1.99
N HIS A 38 1.68 7.92 2.13
CA HIS A 38 1.38 7.33 3.44
C HIS A 38 2.63 6.90 4.20
N PHE A 39 3.59 6.26 3.52
CA PHE A 39 4.84 5.87 4.16
C PHE A 39 5.65 7.09 4.66
N ALA A 40 5.66 8.17 3.89
CA ALA A 40 6.30 9.41 4.29
C ALA A 40 5.58 10.08 5.48
N GLY A 41 4.24 10.04 5.49
CA GLY A 41 3.40 10.59 6.56
C GLY A 41 3.64 9.97 7.94
N HIS A 42 4.07 8.70 7.98
CA HIS A 42 4.35 7.98 9.23
C HIS A 42 5.83 7.91 9.61
N LYS A 43 6.71 8.71 8.97
CA LYS A 43 8.16 8.71 9.26
C LYS A 43 8.50 9.11 10.71
N GLY A 44 7.63 9.90 11.34
CA GLY A 44 7.79 10.35 12.73
C GLY A 44 7.26 9.37 13.77
N GLU A 45 6.67 8.25 13.35
CA GLU A 45 6.11 7.27 14.29
C GLU A 45 7.23 6.55 15.04
N THR A 46 7.08 6.44 16.36
CA THR A 46 8.10 5.86 17.24
C THR A 46 7.52 4.85 18.24
N ASP A 47 6.19 4.86 18.51
CA ASP A 47 5.59 3.85 19.36
C ASP A 47 5.56 2.50 18.60
N PRO A 48 6.22 1.45 19.11
CA PRO A 48 6.23 0.14 18.46
C PRO A 48 4.83 -0.43 18.19
N ARG A 49 3.85 -0.13 19.05
CA ARG A 49 2.47 -0.61 18.91
C ARG A 49 1.76 0.07 17.74
N ASP A 50 1.97 1.37 17.59
CA ASP A 50 1.41 2.13 16.47
C ASP A 50 2.06 1.69 15.15
N ILE A 51 3.37 1.45 15.16
CA ILE A 51 4.08 0.90 14.00
C ILE A 51 3.51 -0.48 13.62
N ASP A 52 3.34 -1.40 14.57
CA ASP A 52 2.80 -2.73 14.30
C ASP A 52 1.34 -2.65 13.78
N LEU A 53 0.51 -1.77 14.34
CA LEU A 53 -0.86 -1.53 13.86
C LEU A 53 -0.89 -0.97 12.44
N LEU A 54 -0.01 -0.01 12.12
CA LEU A 54 0.11 0.54 10.77
C LEU A 54 0.57 -0.52 9.78
N ILE A 55 1.46 -1.41 10.20
CA ILE A 55 1.93 -2.52 9.37
C ILE A 55 0.79 -3.48 9.06
N GLU A 56 0.02 -3.88 10.07
CA GLU A 56 -1.15 -4.75 9.91
C GLU A 56 -2.17 -4.12 8.94
N LYS A 57 -2.52 -2.84 9.16
CA LYS A 57 -3.40 -2.08 8.26
C LYS A 57 -2.87 -2.06 6.82
N GLY A 58 -1.55 -1.90 6.65
CA GLY A 58 -0.92 -1.93 5.33
C GLY A 58 -1.09 -3.25 4.60
N TYR A 59 -0.93 -4.39 5.29
CA TYR A 59 -1.19 -5.71 4.71
C TYR A 59 -2.67 -5.92 4.39
N ASN A 60 -3.58 -5.52 5.27
CA ASN A 60 -5.02 -5.62 5.04
C ASN A 60 -5.46 -4.79 3.82
N ASN A 61 -4.95 -3.56 3.68
CA ASN A 61 -5.21 -2.72 2.52
C ASN A 61 -4.66 -3.35 1.24
N LEU A 62 -3.45 -3.92 1.30
CA LEU A 62 -2.86 -4.59 0.13
C LEU A 62 -3.69 -5.79 -0.32
N ASP A 63 -4.13 -6.63 0.61
CA ASP A 63 -4.98 -7.78 0.32
C ASP A 63 -6.31 -7.35 -0.32
N TRP A 64 -6.96 -6.32 0.25
CA TRP A 64 -8.19 -5.76 -0.32
C TRP A 64 -7.99 -5.23 -1.75
N ILE A 65 -6.91 -4.49 -2.01
CA ILE A 65 -6.62 -3.95 -3.35
C ILE A 65 -6.37 -5.09 -4.35
N ILE A 66 -5.58 -6.09 -3.99
CA ILE A 66 -5.32 -7.24 -4.86
C ILE A 66 -6.63 -7.97 -5.18
N LYS A 67 -7.46 -8.25 -4.16
CA LYS A 67 -8.77 -8.88 -4.35
C LYS A 67 -9.68 -8.04 -5.24
N LYS A 68 -9.70 -6.72 -5.06
CA LYS A 68 -10.48 -5.79 -5.90
C LYS A 68 -10.15 -5.91 -7.39
N TYR A 69 -8.88 -6.10 -7.76
CA TYR A 69 -8.46 -6.19 -9.16
C TYR A 69 -8.36 -7.63 -9.71
N ASN A 70 -8.32 -8.64 -8.83
CA ASN A 70 -8.32 -10.05 -9.22
C ASN A 70 -9.72 -10.67 -9.25
N ALA A 71 -10.69 -10.10 -8.52
CA ALA A 71 -12.10 -10.53 -8.55
C ALA A 71 -12.82 -10.10 -9.84
N THR A 72 -12.07 -9.60 -10.82
CA THR A 72 -12.61 -8.84 -11.93
C THR A 72 -11.99 -9.31 -13.23
N GLU A 73 -12.54 -10.39 -13.78
CA GLU A 73 -12.63 -10.53 -15.24
C GLU A 73 -13.56 -9.43 -15.83
N ASP A 74 -14.33 -8.70 -15.00
CA ASP A 74 -15.29 -7.64 -15.40
C ASP A 74 -15.14 -6.29 -14.64
N ALA A 75 -13.91 -5.81 -14.36
CA ALA A 75 -13.73 -4.56 -13.60
C ALA A 75 -13.99 -3.33 -14.48
N GLU A 76 -15.17 -2.72 -14.34
CA GLU A 76 -15.45 -1.36 -14.79
C GLU A 76 -14.33 -0.40 -14.36
N PRO A 77 -13.78 0.42 -15.30
CA PRO A 77 -12.67 1.31 -15.02
C PRO A 77 -13.01 2.28 -13.88
N TYR A 78 -12.05 2.47 -12.95
CA TYR A 78 -12.17 3.40 -11.84
C TYR A 78 -12.55 4.80 -12.34
N GLN A 79 -13.83 5.16 -12.17
CA GLN A 79 -14.33 6.52 -12.38
C GLN A 79 -14.02 7.33 -11.13
N LYS A 80 -13.06 8.26 -11.23
CA LYS A 80 -12.80 9.27 -10.20
C LYS A 80 -14.07 10.13 -10.07
N LYS A 81 -14.85 9.97 -8.99
CA LYS A 81 -15.99 10.87 -8.72
C LYS A 81 -15.45 12.29 -8.51
N LYS A 82 -15.96 13.19 -9.35
CA LYS A 82 -15.63 14.63 -9.39
C LYS A 82 -16.34 15.36 -8.26
#